data_AF-A0A6J1BKI3-F1
#
_entry.id   AF-A0A6J1BKI3-F1
#
_cell.length_a   1.000
_cell.length_b   1.000
_cell.length_c   1.000
_cell.angle_alpha   90.00
_cell.angle_beta   90.00
_cell.angle_gamma   90.00
#
_symmetry.space_group_name_H-M   'P 1'
#
loop_
_entity.id
_entity.type
_entity.pdbx_description
1 polymer ?
#
loop_
_entity_poly.entity_id
_entity_poly.type
_entity_poly.pdbx_seq_one_letter_code
_entity_poly.pdbx_strand_id
1 'polypeptide(L)'
;MTTNMGPPPPRNPNVSTEPELITQEESEPTTVKTSRDPPQKPPVQEKESTSDSEPNSVEKPSSSELSSVPYAIPQWSEPPSHHFFLEVLEDGCVIDQLKVYEKGAYMFGSVDLCDVVLEHPSISRFHAVLQFRSSGQASIYDLGSKHGTSINKSQVTRRTYMDLHVGDVIQFGHSSRLYIFQGPSELMPLKRNQNLGPAMADKELEVRDELAESLNDLFSSLSTMVKSELQGTNNILELLEKMNLKVAEEYKGFGDVASGLRVFVEQLKNKSGNFDEYVQQIDTIEQQVTEFEAVISVLDRYVSLLECKVQSVYQHPPP
;
A
#
# COMPACT_ATOMS: atom_id res chain seq x y z
N MET A 1 -34.66 -44.03 -22.18
CA MET A 1 -33.64 -44.59 -21.25
C MET A 1 -33.62 -43.69 -20.03
N THR A 2 -33.69 -44.26 -18.82
CA THR A 2 -33.88 -43.52 -17.56
C THR A 2 -32.55 -43.14 -16.93
N THR A 3 -32.27 -41.85 -16.79
CA THR A 3 -31.12 -41.34 -16.02
C THR A 3 -31.58 -40.91 -14.63
N ASN A 4 -31.14 -41.66 -13.63
CA ASN A 4 -31.49 -41.45 -12.22
C ASN A 4 -30.71 -40.25 -11.66
N MET A 5 -31.41 -39.19 -11.23
CA MET A 5 -30.79 -38.03 -10.59
C MET A 5 -30.45 -38.36 -9.13
N GLY A 6 -29.18 -38.25 -8.75
CA GLY A 6 -28.75 -38.40 -7.36
C GLY A 6 -29.24 -37.24 -6.47
N PRO A 7 -29.34 -37.45 -5.14
CA PRO A 7 -29.78 -36.41 -4.22
C PRO A 7 -28.76 -35.26 -4.13
N PRO A 8 -29.20 -34.02 -3.83
CA PRO A 8 -28.32 -32.87 -3.70
C PRO A 8 -27.42 -32.99 -2.45
N PRO A 9 -26.25 -32.31 -2.44
CA PRO A 9 -25.35 -32.30 -1.28
C PRO A 9 -26.01 -31.62 -0.05
N PRO A 10 -25.63 -32.02 1.18
CA PRO A 10 -26.24 -31.50 2.40
C PRO A 10 -25.91 -30.01 2.64
N ARG A 11 -26.90 -29.26 3.15
CA ARG A 11 -26.71 -27.87 3.60
C ARG A 11 -25.73 -27.81 4.77
N ASN A 12 -24.81 -26.84 4.72
CA ASN A 12 -23.92 -26.52 5.84
C ASN A 12 -24.76 -26.02 7.05
N PRO A 13 -24.63 -26.55 8.28
CA PRO A 13 -25.64 -26.32 9.33
C PRO A 13 -25.66 -24.93 10.00
N ASN A 14 -24.77 -24.01 9.63
CA ASN A 14 -24.50 -22.79 10.41
C ASN A 14 -24.74 -21.48 9.65
N VAL A 15 -26.01 -21.21 9.32
CA VAL A 15 -26.57 -19.84 9.33
C VAL A 15 -28.02 -19.92 9.80
N SER A 16 -28.24 -19.69 11.10
CA SER A 16 -29.58 -19.39 11.63
C SER A 16 -29.81 -17.89 11.60
N THR A 17 -30.82 -17.42 10.86
CA THR A 17 -32.00 -16.68 11.36
C THR A 17 -32.82 -16.19 10.14
N GLU A 18 -34.13 -16.08 10.31
CA GLU A 18 -35.12 -15.81 9.25
C GLU A 18 -35.09 -14.40 8.64
N PRO A 19 -35.74 -14.19 7.47
CA PRO A 19 -35.76 -12.91 6.78
C PRO A 19 -36.92 -12.00 7.23
N GLU A 20 -36.66 -10.70 7.33
CA GLU A 20 -37.73 -9.68 7.31
C GLU A 20 -37.73 -8.88 6.01
N LEU A 21 -38.94 -8.55 5.60
CA LEU A 21 -39.34 -7.94 4.34
C LEU A 21 -39.02 -6.44 4.33
N ILE A 22 -38.34 -5.92 3.30
CA ILE A 22 -38.24 -4.47 3.07
C ILE A 22 -38.58 -4.10 1.61
N THR A 23 -39.48 -3.14 1.51
CA THR A 23 -40.10 -2.55 0.31
C THR A 23 -39.13 -1.69 -0.49
N GLN A 24 -39.43 -1.47 -1.77
CA GLN A 24 -38.78 -0.45 -2.61
C GLN A 24 -39.17 0.96 -2.17
N GLU A 25 -38.24 1.92 -2.22
CA GLU A 25 -38.52 3.30 -2.63
C GLU A 25 -37.24 4.03 -3.07
N GLU A 26 -37.37 4.99 -3.99
CA GLU A 26 -36.26 5.75 -4.59
C GLU A 26 -35.88 6.99 -3.78
N SER A 27 -34.62 7.43 -3.84
CA SER A 27 -34.28 8.86 -4.02
C SER A 27 -32.79 9.11 -4.26
N GLU A 28 -32.49 10.17 -5.01
CA GLU A 28 -31.18 10.54 -5.55
C GLU A 28 -30.33 11.45 -4.61
N PRO A 29 -29.05 11.75 -4.92
CA PRO A 29 -28.02 12.07 -3.91
C PRO A 29 -27.87 13.57 -3.59
N THR A 30 -27.09 13.91 -2.55
CA THR A 30 -26.62 15.28 -2.30
C THR A 30 -25.21 15.35 -1.70
N THR A 31 -24.47 16.40 -2.09
CA THR A 31 -23.01 16.58 -1.99
C THR A 31 -22.60 17.63 -0.95
N VAL A 32 -21.67 17.32 -0.02
CA VAL A 32 -20.88 18.31 0.77
C VAL A 32 -19.53 17.64 1.12
N LYS A 33 -18.35 18.00 0.57
CA LYS A 33 -17.51 19.22 0.69
C LYS A 33 -16.83 19.46 2.07
N THR A 34 -15.58 18.98 2.15
CA THR A 34 -14.34 19.66 2.61
C THR A 34 -14.40 20.81 3.63
N SER A 35 -13.60 20.70 4.71
CA SER A 35 -12.86 21.85 5.28
C SER A 35 -11.64 21.41 6.11
N ARG A 36 -10.45 21.94 5.78
CA ARG A 36 -9.30 22.11 6.70
C ARG A 36 -9.41 23.51 7.33
N ASP A 37 -8.90 23.72 8.55
CA ASP A 37 -7.79 24.68 8.79
C ASP A 37 -7.34 24.77 10.28
N PRO A 38 -6.14 25.33 10.57
CA PRO A 38 -5.52 25.35 11.90
C PRO A 38 -5.67 26.69 12.66
N PRO A 39 -5.27 26.77 13.95
CA PRO A 39 -5.26 28.01 14.74
C PRO A 39 -4.02 28.89 14.51
N GLN A 40 -4.19 30.20 14.70
CA GLN A 40 -3.24 31.28 14.36
C GLN A 40 -2.36 31.77 15.55
N LYS A 41 -1.25 32.45 15.25
CA LYS A 41 -0.56 33.42 16.14
C LYS A 41 -1.23 34.80 16.09
N PRO A 42 -1.20 35.59 17.19
CA PRO A 42 -0.49 36.89 17.17
C PRO A 42 0.01 37.34 18.58
N PRO A 43 0.56 38.56 18.81
CA PRO A 43 1.42 39.44 17.99
C PRO A 43 2.71 39.91 18.72
N VAL A 44 3.51 40.77 18.07
CA VAL A 44 4.70 41.48 18.59
C VAL A 44 4.30 42.80 19.28
N GLN A 45 5.10 43.28 20.24
CA GLN A 45 5.14 44.70 20.64
C GLN A 45 6.59 45.20 20.81
N GLU A 46 6.87 46.39 20.27
CA GLU A 46 8.10 47.18 20.44
C GLU A 46 7.85 48.40 21.34
N LYS A 47 8.88 48.84 22.08
CA LYS A 47 9.23 50.23 22.54
C LYS A 47 10.33 50.13 23.61
N GLU A 48 11.55 50.58 23.36
CA GLU A 48 12.05 51.99 23.49
C GLU A 48 11.91 52.54 24.93
N SER A 49 13.00 52.62 25.73
CA SER A 49 13.95 53.77 25.83
C SER A 49 13.81 54.44 27.23
N THR A 50 14.73 55.19 27.87
CA THR A 50 16.02 55.87 27.55
C THR A 50 16.95 55.98 28.80
N SER A 51 18.20 56.44 28.63
CA SER A 51 19.05 57.28 29.55
C SER A 51 19.43 56.73 30.95
N ASP A 52 20.66 56.83 31.48
CA ASP A 52 21.90 57.57 31.13
C ASP A 52 23.11 56.87 31.86
N SER A 53 24.41 57.18 31.73
CA SER A 53 25.17 58.29 31.11
C SER A 53 26.62 57.86 30.72
N GLU A 54 27.50 58.84 30.49
CA GLU A 54 28.90 58.74 29.99
C GLU A 54 30.00 58.88 31.11
N PRO A 55 31.31 59.06 30.79
CA PRO A 55 32.22 58.16 30.05
C PRO A 55 33.58 57.91 30.76
N ASN A 56 34.37 56.92 30.30
CA ASN A 56 35.81 57.14 30.13
C ASN A 56 36.46 56.16 29.13
N SER A 57 37.52 56.63 28.46
CA SER A 57 38.12 55.97 27.28
C SER A 57 39.39 55.19 27.60
N VAL A 58 39.69 54.15 26.78
CA VAL A 58 40.98 53.88 26.08
C VAL A 58 41.09 52.36 25.73
N GLU A 59 41.16 52.07 24.42
CA GLU A 59 41.82 50.94 23.70
C GLU A 59 41.84 49.50 24.31
N LYS A 60 41.57 48.39 23.61
CA LYS A 60 41.60 48.05 22.16
C LYS A 60 40.88 46.69 21.90
N PRO A 61 40.87 46.18 20.65
CA PRO A 61 39.65 45.99 19.85
C PRO A 61 38.67 44.91 20.37
N SER A 62 37.37 45.23 20.38
CA SER A 62 36.30 44.26 20.62
C SER A 62 35.97 43.47 19.36
N SER A 63 36.21 42.17 19.38
CA SER A 63 35.68 41.21 18.39
C SER A 63 34.15 41.22 18.39
N SER A 64 33.54 41.34 17.22
CA SER A 64 32.09 41.18 17.05
C SER A 64 31.66 39.74 17.37
N GLU A 65 30.74 39.59 18.32
CA GLU A 65 30.25 38.29 18.78
C GLU A 65 29.35 37.60 17.74
N LEU A 66 29.97 36.91 16.79
CA LEU A 66 29.34 35.77 16.12
C LEU A 66 29.67 34.51 16.94
N SER A 67 28.64 33.72 17.25
CA SER A 67 28.77 32.53 18.11
C SER A 67 29.84 31.57 17.56
N SER A 68 30.99 31.52 18.23
CA SER A 68 32.15 30.79 17.73
C SER A 68 31.88 29.28 17.71
N VAL A 69 32.16 28.66 16.56
CA VAL A 69 32.13 27.21 16.42
C VAL A 69 33.15 26.61 17.41
N PRO A 70 32.76 25.67 18.30
CA PRO A 70 33.62 25.18 19.38
C PRO A 70 34.64 24.11 18.90
N TYR A 71 35.20 24.31 17.71
CA TYR A 71 36.18 23.43 17.09
C TYR A 71 37.15 24.24 16.24
N ALA A 72 38.45 24.13 16.54
CA ALA A 72 39.50 24.67 15.71
C ALA A 72 39.98 23.59 14.74
N ILE A 73 39.80 23.82 13.44
CA ILE A 73 40.26 22.91 12.39
C ILE A 73 41.78 22.74 12.51
N PRO A 74 42.32 21.51 12.65
CA PRO A 74 43.75 21.29 12.80
C PRO A 74 44.56 21.73 11.59
N GLN A 75 45.82 22.13 11.78
CA GLN A 75 46.71 22.53 10.68
C GLN A 75 47.00 21.41 9.66
N TRP A 76 46.79 20.14 10.03
CA TRP A 76 46.93 18.97 9.17
C TRP A 76 45.63 18.59 8.43
N SER A 77 44.55 19.36 8.63
CA SER A 77 43.26 19.16 7.98
C SER A 77 43.32 19.57 6.52
N GLU A 78 43.33 18.59 5.63
CA GLU A 78 43.26 18.82 4.17
C GLU A 78 42.15 17.95 3.56
N PRO A 79 41.50 18.39 2.47
CA PRO A 79 40.55 17.56 1.74
C PRO A 79 41.19 16.22 1.32
N PRO A 80 40.46 15.10 1.41
CA PRO A 80 40.97 13.80 1.00
C PRO A 80 41.20 13.74 -0.51
N SER A 81 42.20 12.95 -0.92
CA SER A 81 42.51 12.66 -2.33
C SER A 81 41.49 11.74 -3.04
N HIS A 82 40.54 11.17 -2.29
CA HIS A 82 39.57 10.20 -2.77
C HIS A 82 38.13 10.69 -2.53
N HIS A 83 37.20 10.21 -3.35
CA HIS A 83 35.78 10.55 -3.23
C HIS A 83 35.12 9.70 -2.14
N PHE A 84 34.76 10.33 -1.02
CA PHE A 84 34.08 9.74 0.13
C PHE A 84 32.66 10.27 0.30
N PHE A 85 31.73 9.42 0.71
CA PHE A 85 30.34 9.82 0.97
C PHE A 85 29.78 9.11 2.20
N LEU A 86 28.72 9.69 2.78
CA LEU A 86 27.92 9.05 3.82
C LEU A 86 26.58 8.66 3.22
N GLU A 87 26.27 7.36 3.20
CA GLU A 87 24.91 6.89 2.92
C GLU A 87 24.08 7.02 4.19
N VAL A 88 22.97 7.75 4.11
CA VAL A 88 22.05 7.95 5.24
C VAL A 88 20.95 6.91 5.15
N LEU A 89 20.80 6.09 6.19
CA LEU A 89 19.77 5.06 6.28
C LEU A 89 18.75 5.41 7.35
N GLU A 90 17.46 5.21 7.06
CA GLU A 90 16.35 5.27 8.01
C GLU A 90 15.44 4.06 7.76
N ASP A 91 15.04 3.36 8.83
CA ASP A 91 14.25 2.11 8.81
C ASP A 91 14.76 1.01 7.82
N GLY A 92 16.06 1.00 7.55
CA GLY A 92 16.72 0.04 6.66
C GLY A 92 16.75 0.45 5.18
N CYS A 93 16.16 1.58 4.81
CA CYS A 93 16.21 2.17 3.48
C CYS A 93 17.27 3.27 3.41
N VAL A 94 18.00 3.38 2.30
CA VAL A 94 18.87 4.54 2.04
C VAL A 94 17.98 5.72 1.61
N ILE A 95 18.07 6.83 2.35
CA ILE A 95 17.23 8.02 2.17
C ILE A 95 17.98 9.22 1.58
N ASP A 96 19.31 9.30 1.76
CA ASP A 96 20.15 10.40 1.27
C ASP A 96 21.63 9.98 1.13
N GLN A 97 22.43 10.78 0.42
CA GLN A 97 23.86 10.54 0.18
C GLN A 97 24.68 11.85 0.28
N LEU A 98 25.40 12.02 1.39
CA LEU A 98 26.16 13.23 1.69
C LEU A 98 27.60 13.11 1.17
N LYS A 99 28.02 14.02 0.28
CA LYS A 99 29.40 14.07 -0.25
C LYS A 99 30.35 14.70 0.77
N VAL A 100 31.37 13.96 1.20
CA VAL A 100 32.29 14.37 2.27
C VAL A 100 33.76 14.30 1.83
N TYR A 101 34.10 14.87 0.67
CA TYR A 101 35.48 14.89 0.13
C TYR A 101 36.02 16.26 -0.32
N GLU A 102 35.19 17.30 -0.34
CA GLU A 102 35.56 18.64 -0.83
C GLU A 102 36.25 19.49 0.26
N LYS A 103 36.03 19.14 1.53
CA LYS A 103 36.58 19.84 2.71
C LYS A 103 37.45 18.88 3.53
N GLY A 104 38.44 19.44 4.24
CA GLY A 104 39.20 18.69 5.24
C GLY A 104 38.41 18.36 6.50
N ALA A 105 37.31 19.07 6.78
CA ALA A 105 36.46 18.84 7.94
C ALA A 105 34.98 19.09 7.60
N TYR A 106 34.08 18.31 8.21
CA TYR A 106 32.62 18.44 8.12
C TYR A 106 32.00 18.40 9.51
N MET A 107 31.28 19.45 9.89
CA MET A 107 30.60 19.61 11.17
C MET A 107 29.19 19.02 11.13
N PHE A 108 28.85 18.19 12.12
CA PHE A 108 27.54 17.59 12.32
C PHE A 108 26.88 18.16 13.58
N GLY A 109 25.60 18.52 13.51
CA GLY A 109 24.89 19.10 14.65
C GLY A 109 23.45 19.49 14.36
N SER A 110 22.80 20.15 15.30
CA SER A 110 21.37 20.55 15.21
C SER A 110 21.13 22.04 14.92
N VAL A 111 22.14 22.74 14.39
CA VAL A 111 22.01 24.15 13.94
C VAL A 111 22.57 24.34 12.53
N ASP A 112 22.03 25.31 11.80
CA ASP A 112 22.37 25.62 10.39
C ASP A 112 23.80 26.14 10.17
N LEU A 113 24.59 26.29 11.24
CA LEU A 113 26.03 26.58 11.19
C LEU A 113 26.88 25.32 11.00
N CYS A 114 26.27 24.13 11.04
CA CYS A 114 26.91 22.85 10.74
C CYS A 114 26.85 22.55 9.22
N ASP A 115 27.86 21.86 8.69
CA ASP A 115 27.85 21.40 7.29
C ASP A 115 26.74 20.37 7.03
N VAL A 116 26.41 19.58 8.06
CA VAL A 116 25.32 18.60 8.06
C VAL A 116 24.42 18.86 9.27
N VAL A 117 23.20 19.33 9.01
CA VAL A 117 22.15 19.49 10.03
C VAL A 117 21.46 18.14 10.24
N LEU A 118 21.37 17.73 11.50
CA LEU A 118 20.82 16.43 11.89
C LEU A 118 19.54 16.58 12.72
N GLU A 119 18.48 15.88 12.30
CA GLU A 119 17.13 16.01 12.82
C GLU A 119 16.83 15.03 13.97
N HIS A 120 17.30 15.31 15.19
CA HIS A 120 16.86 14.53 16.36
C HIS A 120 17.01 15.30 17.69
N PRO A 121 16.04 15.25 18.64
CA PRO A 121 16.11 15.99 19.92
C PRO A 121 17.31 15.68 20.83
N SER A 122 17.97 14.53 20.66
CA SER A 122 19.16 14.17 21.43
C SER A 122 20.47 14.69 20.84
N ILE A 123 20.42 15.38 19.69
CA ILE A 123 21.60 15.89 18.98
C ILE A 123 21.98 17.27 19.51
N SER A 124 23.24 17.40 19.92
CA SER A 124 23.82 18.65 20.42
C SER A 124 24.05 19.64 19.27
N ARG A 125 23.95 20.95 19.56
CA ARG A 125 24.07 22.04 18.56
C ARG A 125 25.28 21.86 17.65
N PHE A 126 26.43 21.58 18.25
CA PHE A 126 27.61 21.03 17.56
C PHE A 126 27.84 19.66 18.20
N HIS A 127 27.76 18.58 17.41
CA HIS A 127 27.74 17.21 17.91
C HIS A 127 29.11 16.55 17.72
N ALA A 128 29.56 16.48 16.48
CA ALA A 128 30.81 15.83 16.09
C ALA A 128 31.36 16.43 14.79
N VAL A 129 32.62 16.14 14.51
CA VAL A 129 33.30 16.50 13.26
C VAL A 129 33.81 15.23 12.58
N LEU A 130 33.53 15.07 11.28
CA LEU A 130 34.29 14.18 10.42
C LEU A 130 35.51 14.95 9.92
N GLN A 131 36.70 14.45 10.24
CA GLN A 131 37.97 15.12 10.02
C GLN A 131 38.86 14.25 9.13
N PHE A 132 39.39 14.85 8.06
CA PHE A 132 40.27 14.21 7.10
C PHE A 132 41.73 14.65 7.25
N ARG A 133 42.61 13.86 6.63
CA ARG A 133 44.02 14.15 6.35
C ARG A 133 44.26 14.00 4.85
N SER A 134 45.28 14.67 4.34
CA SER A 134 45.74 14.52 2.94
C SER A 134 46.15 13.09 2.55
N SER A 135 46.51 12.26 3.53
CA SER A 135 46.72 10.82 3.35
C SER A 135 45.46 10.01 3.06
N GLY A 136 44.27 10.61 3.11
CA GLY A 136 42.98 9.92 2.98
C GLY A 136 42.49 9.28 4.29
N GLN A 137 43.21 9.43 5.40
CA GLN A 137 42.74 9.01 6.72
C GLN A 137 41.54 9.87 7.16
N ALA A 138 40.48 9.21 7.62
CA ALA A 138 39.30 9.84 8.20
C ALA A 138 39.20 9.52 9.69
N SER A 139 38.68 10.46 10.47
CA SER A 139 38.42 10.29 11.90
C SER A 139 37.15 11.02 12.32
N ILE A 140 36.42 10.47 13.29
CA ILE A 140 35.32 11.15 13.97
C ILE A 140 35.83 11.77 15.28
N TYR A 141 35.46 13.02 15.51
CA TYR A 141 35.74 13.77 16.74
C TYR A 141 34.44 14.26 17.38
N ASP A 142 33.95 13.57 18.41
CA ASP A 142 32.77 14.02 19.17
C ASP A 142 33.14 15.22 20.07
N LEU A 143 32.37 16.31 19.99
CA LEU A 143 32.70 17.60 20.65
C LEU A 143 32.38 17.62 22.16
N GLY A 144 31.96 16.50 22.72
CA GLY A 144 31.36 16.40 24.05
C GLY A 144 29.84 16.43 23.98
N SER A 145 29.26 15.79 22.97
CA SER A 145 27.82 15.72 22.76
C SER A 145 27.13 15.09 23.98
N LYS A 146 25.90 15.52 24.29
CA LYS A 146 25.17 15.04 25.47
C LYS A 146 24.94 13.53 25.45
N HIS A 147 24.58 12.99 24.29
CA HIS A 147 24.19 11.59 24.10
C HIS A 147 25.27 10.71 23.45
N GLY A 148 26.40 11.27 23.04
CA GLY A 148 27.50 10.54 22.42
C GLY A 148 27.29 10.26 20.93
N THR A 149 28.40 9.94 20.27
CA THR A 149 28.45 9.37 18.92
C THR A 149 28.89 7.92 19.04
N SER A 150 28.44 7.02 18.17
CA SER A 150 28.97 5.66 18.10
C SER A 150 29.40 5.27 16.68
N ILE A 151 30.42 4.42 16.60
CA ILE A 151 30.90 3.79 15.36
C ILE A 151 30.76 2.28 15.54
N ASN A 152 30.09 1.59 14.63
CA ASN A 152 29.81 0.16 14.70
C ASN A 152 29.22 -0.26 16.07
N LYS A 153 28.28 0.53 16.58
CA LYS A 153 27.64 0.40 17.92
C LYS A 153 28.58 0.58 19.13
N SER A 154 29.85 0.89 18.91
CA SER A 154 30.83 1.19 19.96
C SER A 154 30.90 2.70 20.20
N GLN A 155 30.82 3.15 21.45
CA GLN A 155 30.81 4.58 21.79
C GLN A 155 32.16 5.24 21.49
N VAL A 156 32.12 6.39 20.81
CA VAL A 156 33.27 7.24 20.51
C VAL A 156 33.75 7.93 21.79
N THR A 157 35.06 7.95 22.01
CA THR A 157 35.64 8.72 23.12
C THR A 157 35.52 10.21 22.81
N ARG A 158 34.74 10.93 23.62
CA ARG A 158 34.53 12.39 23.51
C ARG A 158 35.87 13.13 23.49
N ARG A 159 35.98 14.14 22.62
CA ARG A 159 37.16 14.99 22.42
C ARG A 159 38.44 14.27 22.00
N THR A 160 38.31 13.08 21.42
CA THR A 160 39.41 12.29 20.87
C THR A 160 39.09 11.93 19.42
N TYR A 161 40.08 11.96 18.54
CA TYR A 161 39.95 11.47 17.16
C TYR A 161 39.87 9.93 17.20
N MET A 162 38.74 9.36 16.80
CA MET A 162 38.60 7.93 16.56
C MET A 162 38.69 7.67 15.06
N ASP A 163 39.55 6.75 14.65
CA ASP A 163 39.73 6.40 13.24
C ASP A 163 38.44 5.82 12.65
N LEU A 164 38.14 6.22 11.42
CA LEU A 164 36.95 5.83 10.67
C LEU A 164 37.37 5.20 9.33
N HIS A 165 36.85 4.01 9.06
CA HIS A 165 37.20 3.22 7.88
C HIS A 165 36.03 3.04 6.93
N VAL A 166 36.30 2.81 5.65
CA VAL A 166 35.25 2.52 4.67
C VAL A 166 34.47 1.27 5.09
N GLY A 167 33.15 1.40 5.12
CA GLY A 167 32.19 0.41 5.63
C GLY A 167 31.75 0.62 7.09
N ASP A 168 32.36 1.55 7.84
CA ASP A 168 31.97 1.82 9.22
C ASP A 168 30.62 2.56 9.31
N VAL A 169 29.80 2.16 10.28
CA VAL A 169 28.46 2.72 10.52
C VAL A 169 28.49 3.68 11.71
N ILE A 170 28.20 4.96 11.46
CA ILE A 170 28.13 6.02 12.47
C ILE A 170 26.67 6.24 12.90
N GLN A 171 26.45 6.46 14.20
CA GLN A 171 25.17 6.90 14.75
C GLN A 171 25.38 8.07 15.71
N PHE A 172 24.63 9.16 15.52
CA PHE A 172 24.69 10.37 16.33
C PHE A 172 23.57 10.41 17.38
N GLY A 173 23.95 10.48 18.66
CA GLY A 173 23.03 10.48 19.78
C GLY A 173 22.14 9.24 19.81
N HIS A 174 20.83 9.45 19.74
CA HIS A 174 19.80 8.40 19.73
C HIS A 174 18.94 8.46 18.46
N SER A 175 19.45 9.05 17.36
CA SER A 175 18.70 9.11 16.10
C SER A 175 18.46 7.69 15.54
N SER A 176 17.29 7.48 14.92
CA SER A 176 16.99 6.35 14.04
C SER A 176 17.96 6.26 12.86
N ARG A 177 18.46 7.41 12.38
CA ARG A 177 19.32 7.50 11.20
C ARG A 177 20.72 6.96 11.46
N LEU A 178 21.20 6.13 10.55
CA LEU A 178 22.55 5.60 10.50
C LEU A 178 23.29 6.19 9.30
N TYR A 179 24.61 6.37 9.42
CA TYR A 179 25.45 6.97 8.39
C TYR A 179 26.59 6.01 8.06
N ILE A 180 26.57 5.40 6.88
CA ILE A 180 27.62 4.45 6.45
C ILE A 180 28.71 5.23 5.72
N PHE A 181 29.95 5.16 6.19
CA PHE A 181 31.08 5.82 5.55
C PHE A 181 31.59 5.01 4.36
N GLN A 182 31.42 5.55 3.16
CA GLN A 182 31.73 4.90 1.89
C GLN A 182 32.85 5.63 1.16
N GLY A 183 33.60 4.87 0.36
CA GLY A 183 34.75 5.33 -0.41
C GLY A 183 35.32 4.21 -1.28
N PRO A 184 36.54 4.38 -1.84
CA PRO A 184 37.18 3.34 -2.64
C PRO A 184 37.36 2.03 -1.86
N SER A 185 36.97 0.90 -2.47
CA SER A 185 37.04 -0.43 -1.82
C SER A 185 38.44 -0.84 -1.38
N GLU A 186 39.49 -0.27 -2.00
CA GLU A 186 40.90 -0.45 -1.62
C GLU A 186 41.22 0.08 -0.21
N LEU A 187 40.41 1.02 0.30
CA LEU A 187 40.53 1.61 1.64
C LEU A 187 39.63 0.93 2.69
N MET A 188 38.89 -0.13 2.32
CA MET A 188 38.28 -1.01 3.32
C MET A 188 39.39 -1.84 3.98
N PRO A 189 39.56 -1.78 5.32
CA PRO A 189 40.51 -2.65 5.98
C PRO A 189 40.04 -4.09 5.88
N LEU A 190 40.85 -4.93 5.22
CA LEU A 190 40.80 -6.39 5.41
C LEU A 190 40.83 -6.65 6.93
N LYS A 191 39.73 -7.20 7.48
CA LYS A 191 39.60 -7.49 8.91
C LYS A 191 40.64 -8.52 9.34
N ARG A 192 41.82 -8.04 9.69
CA ARG A 192 42.97 -8.82 10.15
C ARG A 192 42.90 -8.84 11.67
N ASN A 193 42.57 -9.98 12.25
CA ASN A 193 42.70 -10.19 13.69
C ASN A 193 44.18 -10.07 14.08
N GLN A 194 44.58 -8.88 14.53
CA GLN A 194 45.94 -8.62 14.98
C GLN A 194 46.10 -9.09 16.43
N ASN A 195 46.34 -10.39 16.61
CA ASN A 195 47.02 -11.00 17.75
C ASN A 195 47.05 -12.52 17.54
N LEU A 196 48.25 -13.11 17.35
CA LEU A 196 48.71 -14.37 17.96
C LEU A 196 50.08 -14.79 17.39
N GLY A 197 50.85 -15.53 18.20
CA GLY A 197 52.18 -16.04 17.83
C GLY A 197 52.15 -17.42 17.15
N PRO A 198 53.31 -17.89 16.63
CA PRO A 198 53.37 -19.01 15.68
C PRO A 198 52.98 -20.41 16.22
N ALA A 199 52.69 -20.55 17.52
CA ALA A 199 52.36 -21.83 18.15
C ALA A 199 50.85 -22.15 18.23
N MET A 200 49.97 -21.23 17.81
CA MET A 200 48.52 -21.48 17.71
C MET A 200 48.01 -21.52 16.26
N ALA A 201 48.86 -21.24 15.28
CA ALA A 201 48.48 -21.15 13.87
C ALA A 201 47.87 -22.45 13.33
N ASP A 202 48.41 -23.62 13.69
CA ASP A 202 47.90 -24.92 13.23
C ASP A 202 46.50 -25.21 13.79
N LYS A 203 46.25 -24.87 15.07
CA LYS A 203 44.92 -24.99 15.69
C LYS A 203 43.91 -23.96 15.16
N GLU A 204 44.36 -22.74 14.84
CA GLU A 204 43.50 -21.77 14.15
C GLU A 204 43.22 -22.18 12.70
N LEU A 205 44.09 -22.95 12.05
CA LEU A 205 43.83 -23.50 10.73
C LEU A 205 42.74 -24.58 10.82
N GLU A 206 42.88 -25.56 11.71
CA GLU A 206 41.86 -26.59 11.96
C GLU A 206 40.50 -25.98 12.33
N VAL A 207 40.45 -25.04 13.28
CA VAL A 207 39.19 -24.36 13.68
C VAL A 207 38.60 -23.51 12.55
N ARG A 208 39.42 -22.95 11.66
CA ARG A 208 38.93 -22.22 10.48
C ARG A 208 38.36 -23.15 9.41
N ASP A 209 38.93 -24.34 9.24
CA ASP A 209 38.43 -25.33 8.29
C ASP A 209 37.14 -25.99 8.82
N GLU A 210 37.06 -26.35 10.11
CA GLU A 210 35.81 -26.79 10.76
C GLU A 210 34.68 -25.73 10.66
N LEU A 211 35.02 -24.45 10.83
CA LEU A 211 34.07 -23.35 10.67
C LEU A 211 33.65 -23.15 9.22
N ALA A 212 34.57 -23.32 8.26
CA ALA A 212 34.28 -23.23 6.83
C ALA A 212 33.37 -24.38 6.37
N GLU A 213 33.61 -25.60 6.86
CA GLU A 213 32.77 -26.77 6.61
C GLU A 213 31.37 -26.57 7.20
N SER A 214 31.27 -26.13 8.47
CA SER A 214 30.00 -25.79 9.13
C SER A 214 29.21 -24.69 8.40
N LEU A 215 29.90 -23.67 7.86
CA LEU A 215 29.27 -22.63 7.04
C LEU A 215 28.80 -23.19 5.69
N ASN A 216 29.59 -24.04 5.04
CA ASN A 216 29.20 -24.66 3.77
C ASN A 216 28.01 -25.62 3.93
N ASP A 217 27.93 -26.33 5.05
CA ASP A 217 26.77 -27.14 5.43
C ASP A 217 25.53 -26.29 5.71
N LEU A 218 25.68 -25.16 6.41
CA LEU A 218 24.59 -24.19 6.61
C LEU A 218 24.09 -23.62 5.28
N PHE A 219 24.99 -23.22 4.37
CA PHE A 219 24.61 -22.73 3.04
C PHE A 219 23.97 -23.82 2.19
N SER A 220 24.45 -25.06 2.27
CA SER A 220 23.87 -26.21 1.57
C SER A 220 22.47 -26.53 2.10
N SER A 221 22.28 -26.53 3.42
CA SER A 221 21.00 -26.74 4.11
C SER A 221 19.99 -25.62 3.80
N LEU A 222 20.44 -24.36 3.80
CA LEU A 222 19.59 -23.23 3.39
C LEU A 222 19.24 -23.30 1.90
N SER A 223 20.19 -23.73 1.04
CA SER A 223 19.94 -23.91 -0.40
C SER A 223 18.91 -25.01 -0.66
N THR A 224 18.98 -26.15 0.04
CA THR A 224 17.98 -27.23 -0.09
C THR A 224 16.63 -26.82 0.49
N MET A 225 16.60 -26.11 1.63
CA MET A 225 15.38 -25.55 2.22
C MET A 225 14.67 -24.59 1.26
N VAL A 226 15.35 -23.55 0.76
CA VAL A 226 14.78 -22.57 -0.18
C VAL A 226 14.32 -23.23 -1.49
N LYS A 227 15.08 -24.21 -2.01
CA LYS A 227 14.63 -24.99 -3.19
C LYS A 227 13.36 -25.79 -2.91
N SER A 228 13.25 -26.41 -1.73
CA SER A 228 12.08 -27.18 -1.31
C SER A 228 10.84 -26.29 -1.14
N GLU A 229 10.98 -25.13 -0.49
CA GLU A 229 9.89 -24.16 -0.33
C GLU A 229 9.44 -23.57 -1.67
N LEU A 230 10.39 -23.23 -2.55
CA LEU A 230 10.08 -22.73 -3.89
C LEU A 230 9.38 -23.80 -4.75
N GLN A 231 9.81 -25.06 -4.66
CA GLN A 231 9.14 -26.19 -5.33
C GLN A 231 7.73 -26.42 -4.77
N GLY A 232 7.54 -26.34 -3.45
CA GLY A 232 6.22 -26.39 -2.82
C GLY A 232 5.29 -25.28 -3.30
N THR A 233 5.82 -24.05 -3.40
CA THR A 233 5.09 -22.89 -3.93
C THR A 233 4.70 -23.09 -5.40
N ASN A 234 5.63 -23.58 -6.25
CA ASN A 234 5.35 -23.87 -7.65
C ASN A 234 4.23 -24.92 -7.82
N ASN A 235 4.27 -25.99 -7.02
CA ASN A 235 3.23 -27.03 -7.03
C ASN A 235 1.83 -26.47 -6.68
N ILE A 236 1.76 -25.52 -5.74
CA ILE A 236 0.50 -24.84 -5.37
C ILE A 236 0.01 -23.95 -6.51
N LEU A 237 0.90 -23.23 -7.20
CA LEU A 237 0.54 -22.40 -8.36
C LEU A 237 0.03 -23.25 -9.53
N GLU A 238 0.67 -24.37 -9.84
CA GLU A 238 0.19 -25.33 -10.85
C GLU A 238 -1.19 -25.91 -10.50
N LEU A 239 -1.45 -26.20 -9.22
CA LEU A 239 -2.76 -26.68 -8.77
C LEU A 239 -3.81 -25.59 -8.95
N LEU A 240 -3.50 -24.34 -8.57
CA LEU A 240 -4.39 -23.20 -8.72
C LEU A 240 -4.73 -22.93 -10.20
N GLU A 241 -3.74 -23.03 -11.10
CA GLU A 241 -3.97 -22.95 -12.55
C GLU A 241 -4.92 -24.04 -13.03
N LYS A 242 -4.67 -25.31 -12.67
CA LYS A 242 -5.54 -26.46 -13.04
C LYS A 242 -6.96 -26.30 -12.49
N MET A 243 -7.11 -25.79 -11.26
CA MET A 243 -8.42 -25.48 -10.68
C MET A 243 -9.14 -24.37 -11.44
N ASN A 244 -8.45 -23.27 -11.77
CA ASN A 244 -9.03 -22.16 -12.51
C ASN A 244 -9.46 -22.57 -13.93
N LEU A 245 -8.64 -23.37 -14.63
CA LEU A 245 -8.98 -23.95 -15.93
C LEU A 245 -10.22 -24.83 -15.84
N LYS A 246 -10.30 -25.70 -14.82
CA LYS A 246 -11.47 -26.57 -14.62
C LYS A 246 -12.74 -25.77 -14.32
N VAL A 247 -12.64 -24.72 -13.49
CA VAL A 247 -13.76 -23.81 -13.20
C VAL A 247 -14.21 -23.07 -14.46
N ALA A 248 -13.29 -22.60 -15.31
CA ALA A 248 -13.64 -21.97 -16.59
C ALA A 248 -14.36 -22.92 -17.56
N GLU A 249 -13.98 -24.20 -17.58
CA GLU A 249 -14.68 -25.24 -18.36
C GLU A 249 -16.11 -25.47 -17.87
N GLU A 250 -16.33 -25.55 -16.55
CA GLU A 250 -17.68 -25.68 -15.96
C GLU A 250 -18.55 -24.45 -16.29
N TYR A 251 -18.01 -23.22 -16.17
CA TYR A 251 -18.73 -22.01 -16.56
C TYR A 251 -19.10 -21.96 -18.04
N LYS A 252 -18.23 -22.49 -18.93
CA LYS A 252 -18.56 -22.65 -20.34
C LYS A 252 -19.75 -23.61 -20.53
N GLY A 253 -19.75 -24.74 -19.82
CA GLY A 253 -20.87 -25.69 -19.82
C GLY A 253 -22.20 -25.07 -19.37
N PHE A 254 -22.19 -24.23 -18.33
CA PHE A 254 -23.38 -23.46 -17.94
C PHE A 254 -23.82 -22.45 -19.00
N GLY A 255 -22.88 -21.84 -19.74
CA GLY A 255 -23.17 -21.00 -20.90
C GLY A 255 -23.92 -21.76 -22.01
N ASP A 256 -23.48 -22.98 -22.33
CA ASP A 256 -24.14 -23.84 -23.32
C ASP A 256 -25.56 -24.24 -22.87
N VAL A 257 -25.76 -24.57 -21.59
CA VAL A 257 -27.09 -24.87 -21.02
C VAL A 257 -28.00 -23.63 -21.06
N ALA A 258 -27.50 -22.45 -20.69
CA ALA A 258 -28.28 -21.21 -20.73
C ALA A 258 -28.67 -20.81 -22.16
N SER A 259 -27.80 -21.08 -23.14
CA SER A 259 -28.10 -20.93 -24.56
C SER A 259 -29.22 -21.88 -25.02
N GLY A 260 -29.14 -23.16 -24.65
CA GLY A 260 -30.20 -24.14 -24.92
C GLY A 260 -31.54 -23.77 -24.31
N LEU A 261 -31.55 -23.30 -23.05
CA LEU A 261 -32.77 -22.84 -22.38
C LEU A 261 -33.38 -21.61 -23.09
N ARG A 262 -32.56 -20.66 -23.55
CA ARG A 262 -33.04 -19.50 -24.33
C ARG A 262 -33.77 -19.95 -25.61
N VAL A 263 -33.20 -20.88 -26.36
CA VAL A 263 -33.82 -21.43 -27.57
C VAL A 263 -35.15 -22.13 -27.24
N PHE A 264 -35.21 -22.88 -26.14
CA PHE A 264 -36.43 -23.52 -25.69
C PHE A 264 -37.52 -22.51 -25.28
N VAL A 265 -37.16 -21.43 -24.59
CA VAL A 265 -38.08 -20.34 -24.24
C VAL A 265 -38.62 -19.63 -25.49
N GLU A 266 -37.79 -19.37 -26.51
CA GLU A 266 -38.26 -18.78 -27.77
C GLU A 266 -39.22 -19.73 -28.53
N GLN A 267 -38.95 -21.04 -28.51
CA GLN A 267 -39.87 -22.04 -29.06
C GLN A 267 -41.21 -22.08 -28.31
N LEU A 268 -41.17 -22.00 -26.97
CA LEU A 268 -42.37 -21.95 -26.13
C LEU A 268 -43.19 -20.68 -26.41
N LYS A 269 -42.52 -19.53 -26.53
CA LYS A 269 -43.12 -18.24 -26.86
C LYS A 269 -43.77 -18.24 -28.24
N ASN A 270 -43.10 -18.76 -29.27
CA ASN A 270 -43.70 -18.92 -30.60
C ASN A 270 -44.93 -19.83 -30.55
N LYS A 271 -44.87 -20.95 -29.81
CA LYS A 271 -46.03 -21.83 -29.64
C LYS A 271 -47.16 -21.18 -28.84
N SER A 272 -46.84 -20.26 -27.91
CA SER A 272 -47.83 -19.45 -27.21
C SER A 272 -48.53 -18.47 -28.15
N GLY A 273 -47.78 -17.77 -29.00
CA GLY A 273 -48.35 -16.84 -30.00
C GLY A 273 -49.30 -17.54 -30.98
N ASN A 274 -49.03 -18.79 -31.35
CA ASN A 274 -49.96 -19.59 -32.15
C ASN A 274 -51.31 -19.84 -31.44
N PHE A 275 -51.39 -19.78 -30.10
CA PHE A 275 -52.67 -19.86 -29.39
C PHE A 275 -53.47 -18.57 -29.47
N ASP A 276 -52.82 -17.40 -29.58
CA ASP A 276 -53.50 -16.11 -29.73
C ASP A 276 -54.34 -16.06 -31.03
N GLU A 277 -53.91 -16.72 -32.10
CA GLU A 277 -54.70 -16.88 -33.33
C GLU A 277 -56.02 -17.65 -33.09
N TYR A 278 -55.99 -18.71 -32.27
CA TYR A 278 -57.20 -19.46 -31.90
C TYR A 278 -58.10 -18.66 -30.95
N VAL A 279 -57.54 -17.84 -30.06
CA VAL A 279 -58.32 -16.92 -29.21
C VAL A 279 -59.05 -15.90 -30.09
N GLN A 280 -58.37 -15.25 -31.03
CA GLN A 280 -59.02 -14.32 -31.97
C GLN A 280 -60.12 -14.97 -32.82
N GLN A 281 -59.98 -16.25 -33.18
CA GLN A 281 -61.04 -17.00 -33.84
C GLN A 281 -62.25 -17.23 -32.93
N ILE A 282 -62.04 -17.52 -31.65
CA ILE A 282 -63.11 -17.66 -30.65
C ILE A 282 -63.82 -16.32 -30.46
N ASP A 283 -63.09 -15.21 -30.28
CA ASP A 283 -63.65 -13.86 -30.14
C ASP A 283 -64.51 -13.48 -31.37
N THR A 284 -64.04 -13.83 -32.56
CA THR A 284 -64.78 -13.62 -33.82
C THR A 284 -66.08 -14.42 -33.87
N ILE A 285 -66.06 -15.67 -33.39
CA ILE A 285 -67.26 -16.52 -33.30
C ILE A 285 -68.23 -15.96 -32.25
N GLU A 286 -67.75 -15.49 -31.10
CA GLU A 286 -68.57 -14.86 -30.06
C GLU A 286 -69.28 -13.59 -30.58
N GLN A 287 -68.56 -12.75 -31.34
CA GLN A 287 -69.17 -11.60 -32.01
C GLN A 287 -70.27 -12.02 -33.00
N GLN A 288 -70.02 -13.03 -33.84
CA GLN A 288 -71.01 -13.53 -34.78
C GLN A 288 -72.25 -14.12 -34.08
N VAL A 289 -72.07 -14.86 -32.99
CA VAL A 289 -73.18 -15.38 -32.17
C VAL A 289 -73.99 -14.23 -31.58
N THR A 290 -73.34 -13.19 -31.06
CA THR A 290 -74.01 -11.99 -30.54
C THR A 290 -74.84 -11.27 -31.62
N GLU A 291 -74.33 -11.17 -32.85
CA GLU A 291 -75.07 -10.63 -33.99
C GLU A 291 -76.29 -11.50 -34.36
N PHE A 292 -76.16 -12.83 -34.33
CA PHE A 292 -77.28 -13.74 -34.54
C PHE A 292 -78.35 -13.63 -33.45
N GLU A 293 -77.97 -13.52 -32.17
CA GLU A 293 -78.92 -13.31 -31.06
C GLU A 293 -79.70 -12.00 -31.22
N ALA A 294 -79.04 -10.91 -31.63
CA ALA A 294 -79.71 -9.64 -31.93
C ALA A 294 -80.72 -9.78 -33.09
N VAL A 295 -80.38 -10.51 -34.15
CA VAL A 295 -81.30 -10.80 -35.27
C VAL A 295 -82.49 -11.66 -34.82
N ILE A 296 -82.26 -12.67 -33.98
CA ILE A 296 -83.31 -13.52 -33.39
C ILE A 296 -84.26 -12.66 -32.53
N SER A 297 -83.75 -11.75 -31.71
CA SER A 297 -84.57 -10.84 -30.90
C SER A 297 -85.45 -9.91 -31.76
N VAL A 298 -84.93 -9.43 -32.89
CA VAL A 298 -85.72 -8.64 -33.86
C VAL A 298 -86.81 -9.50 -34.51
N LEU A 299 -86.50 -10.74 -34.89
CA LEU A 299 -87.47 -11.69 -35.44
C LEU A 299 -88.59 -12.02 -34.46
N ASP A 300 -88.26 -12.31 -33.20
CA ASP A 300 -89.22 -12.63 -32.13
C ASP A 300 -90.18 -11.46 -31.86
N ARG A 301 -89.66 -10.22 -31.92
CA ARG A 301 -90.48 -9.00 -31.87
C ARG A 301 -91.43 -8.86 -33.07
N TYR A 302 -90.99 -9.22 -34.28
CA TYR A 302 -91.85 -9.22 -35.47
C TYR A 302 -92.94 -10.31 -35.40
N VAL A 303 -92.60 -11.51 -34.92
CA VAL A 303 -93.55 -12.61 -34.69
C VAL A 303 -94.60 -12.18 -33.68
N SER A 304 -94.18 -11.67 -32.52
CA SER A 304 -95.08 -11.15 -31.47
C SER A 304 -96.04 -10.08 -32.01
N LEU A 305 -95.56 -9.14 -32.82
CA LEU A 305 -96.40 -8.11 -33.45
C LEU A 305 -97.40 -8.70 -34.45
N LEU A 306 -97.00 -9.72 -35.20
CA LEU A 306 -97.87 -10.44 -36.14
C LEU A 306 -98.96 -11.21 -35.39
N GLU A 307 -98.62 -11.92 -34.32
CA GLU A 307 -99.55 -12.65 -33.46
C GLU A 307 -100.59 -11.72 -32.85
N CYS A 308 -100.17 -10.60 -32.24
CA CYS A 308 -101.11 -9.58 -31.73
C CYS A 308 -102.05 -9.07 -32.82
N LYS A 309 -101.54 -8.83 -34.04
CA LYS A 309 -102.36 -8.33 -35.15
C LYS A 309 -103.36 -9.39 -35.64
N VAL A 310 -102.93 -10.64 -35.78
CA VAL A 310 -103.82 -11.77 -36.11
C VAL A 310 -104.90 -11.92 -35.04
N GLN A 311 -104.52 -11.91 -33.76
CA GLN A 311 -105.46 -12.04 -32.63
C GLN A 311 -106.47 -10.88 -32.59
N SER A 312 -106.08 -9.64 -32.91
CA SER A 312 -107.01 -8.51 -33.03
C SER A 312 -108.01 -8.65 -34.18
N VAL A 313 -107.63 -9.31 -35.28
CA VAL A 313 -108.53 -9.58 -36.42
C VAL A 313 -109.53 -10.68 -36.06
N TYR A 314 -109.12 -11.70 -35.30
CA TYR A 314 -110.01 -12.79 -34.88
C TYR A 314 -110.89 -12.45 -33.66
N GLN A 315 -110.58 -11.41 -32.88
CA GLN A 315 -111.44 -10.91 -31.79
C GLN A 315 -112.64 -10.07 -32.27
N HIS A 316 -112.63 -9.62 -33.53
CA HIS A 316 -113.79 -9.00 -34.18
C HIS A 316 -114.36 -9.93 -35.26
N PRO A 317 -115.40 -10.72 -34.99
CA PRO A 317 -116.06 -11.49 -36.03
C PRO A 317 -116.69 -10.55 -37.07
N PRO A 318 -116.76 -10.94 -38.35
CA PRO A 318 -117.48 -10.18 -39.36
C PRO A 318 -118.99 -10.11 -39.01
N PRO A 319 -119.70 -9.05 -39.45
CA PRO A 319 -121.12 -8.83 -39.16
C PRO A 319 -122.05 -9.81 -39.88
#